data_AF-A0A418ASH0-F1
#
_entry.id   AF-A0A418ASH0-F1
#
_cell.length_a   1.000
_cell.length_b   1.000
_cell.length_c   1.000
_cell.angle_alpha   90.00
_cell.angle_beta   90.00
_cell.angle_gamma   90.00
#
_symmetry.space_group_name_H-M   'P 1'
#
loop_
_entity.id
_entity.type
_entity.pdbx_description
1 polymer ?
#
loop_
_entity_poly.entity_id
_entity_poly.type
_entity_poly.pdbx_seq_one_letter_code
_entity_poly.pdbx_strand_id
1 'polypeptide(L)'
;ETLEPYPSFAFKATMELLEHGMADSRVLKSLPPVMSHVKAALNKRDKEVVHRVLLVVQQLAVCEGVGEALSEYYRTILPLCNLLKDKRLGTGDGMTKELIQETLEILEAYGKDDAHHQIQHHVPGYQHCAVK
;
A
#
# COMPACT_ATOMS: atom_id res chain seq x y z
N GLU A 1 -12.92 1.39 -13.56
CA GLU A 1 -13.38 2.32 -14.61
C GLU A 1 -12.38 3.45 -14.74
N THR A 2 -12.15 3.96 -15.95
CA THR A 2 -11.09 4.94 -16.27
C THR A 2 -11.60 6.34 -16.57
N LEU A 3 -12.92 6.54 -16.65
CA LEU A 3 -13.53 7.84 -16.96
C LEU A 3 -13.94 8.54 -15.67
N GLU A 4 -13.63 9.83 -15.54
CA GLU A 4 -14.19 10.65 -14.47
C GLU A 4 -15.72 10.73 -14.57
N PRO A 5 -16.44 10.79 -13.43
CA PRO A 5 -15.98 10.92 -12.04
C PRO A 5 -15.81 9.60 -11.27
N TYR A 6 -15.95 8.45 -11.94
CA TYR A 6 -15.99 7.14 -11.29
C TYR A 6 -14.75 6.81 -10.44
N PRO A 7 -13.50 7.03 -10.88
CA PRO A 7 -12.33 6.67 -10.09
C PRO A 7 -12.11 7.60 -8.87
N SER A 8 -12.43 8.89 -8.99
CA SER A 8 -12.32 9.85 -7.88
C SER A 8 -13.40 9.60 -6.82
N PHE A 9 -14.64 9.33 -7.25
CA PHE A 9 -15.71 8.93 -6.34
C PHE A 9 -15.42 7.60 -5.64
N ALA A 10 -15.00 6.57 -6.39
CA ALA A 10 -14.69 5.26 -5.82
C ALA A 10 -13.53 5.33 -4.80
N PHE A 11 -12.49 6.11 -5.09
CA PHE A 11 -11.40 6.35 -4.15
C PHE A 11 -11.91 7.01 -2.87
N LYS A 12 -12.66 8.11 -2.99
CA LYS A 12 -13.19 8.83 -1.83
C LYS A 12 -14.11 7.95 -0.97
N ALA A 13 -15.05 7.24 -1.60
CA ALA A 13 -15.95 6.32 -0.90
C ALA A 13 -15.18 5.19 -0.18
N THR A 14 -14.11 4.67 -0.81
CA THR A 14 -13.26 3.65 -0.17
C THR A 14 -12.55 4.22 1.06
N MET A 15 -12.02 5.44 0.97
CA MET A 15 -11.33 6.08 2.08
C MET A 15 -12.28 6.36 3.25
N GLU A 16 -13.45 6.94 2.96
CA GLU A 16 -14.49 7.18 3.98
C GLU A 16 -14.94 5.87 4.65
N LEU A 17 -15.10 4.78 3.88
CA LEU A 17 -15.49 3.48 4.43
C LEU A 17 -14.42 2.91 5.36
N LEU A 18 -13.14 3.02 4.98
CA LEU A 18 -12.03 2.56 5.82
C LEU A 18 -11.87 3.42 7.09
N GLU A 19 -12.09 4.73 6.99
CA GLU A 19 -12.02 5.67 8.12
C GLU A 19 -13.10 5.39 9.17
N HIS A 20 -14.33 5.04 8.75
CA HIS A 20 -15.39 4.64 9.67
C HIS A 20 -15.28 3.18 10.14
N GLY A 21 -14.62 2.34 9.36
CA GLY A 21 -14.46 0.89 9.60
C GLY A 21 -13.18 0.48 10.29
N MET A 22 -12.37 1.42 10.80
CA MET A 22 -11.00 1.15 11.28
C MET A 22 -10.91 0.08 12.38
N ALA A 23 -11.92 -0.02 13.26
CA ALA A 23 -11.99 -0.99 14.35
C ALA A 23 -12.85 -2.22 14.01
N ASP A 24 -13.30 -2.36 12.76
CA ASP A 24 -14.23 -3.41 12.37
C ASP A 24 -13.52 -4.64 11.79
N SER A 25 -13.73 -5.78 12.45
CA SER A 25 -13.25 -7.10 11.98
C SER A 25 -13.72 -7.49 10.57
N ARG A 26 -14.72 -6.81 10.00
CA ARG A 26 -15.14 -7.00 8.60
C ARG A 26 -14.05 -6.61 7.60
N VAL A 27 -13.20 -5.63 7.92
CA VAL A 27 -12.08 -5.22 7.06
C VAL A 27 -11.05 -6.35 6.91
N LEU A 28 -10.77 -7.07 7.99
CA LEU A 28 -9.90 -8.26 7.97
C LEU A 28 -10.44 -9.36 7.05
N LYS A 29 -11.77 -9.60 7.08
CA LYS A 29 -12.41 -10.64 6.24
C LYS A 29 -12.38 -10.28 4.76
N SER A 30 -12.39 -9.00 4.41
CA SER A 30 -12.31 -8.54 3.02
C SER A 30 -10.87 -8.39 2.52
N LEU A 31 -9.86 -8.64 3.36
CA LEU A 31 -8.45 -8.48 2.99
C LEU A 31 -8.04 -9.33 1.77
N PRO A 32 -8.31 -10.65 1.70
CA PRO A 32 -7.85 -11.46 0.57
C PRO A 32 -8.31 -10.98 -0.82
N PRO A 33 -9.60 -10.67 -1.07
CA PRO A 33 -10.01 -10.11 -2.35
C PRO A 33 -9.40 -8.73 -2.58
N VAL A 34 -9.32 -7.86 -1.55
CA VAL A 34 -8.71 -6.52 -1.70
C VAL A 34 -7.25 -6.62 -2.16
N MET A 35 -6.46 -7.52 -1.58
CA MET A 35 -5.05 -7.69 -1.94
C MET A 35 -4.85 -8.16 -3.39
N SER A 36 -5.76 -8.98 -3.91
CA SER A 36 -5.76 -9.35 -5.34
C SER A 36 -5.95 -8.14 -6.25
N HIS A 37 -6.87 -7.25 -5.90
CA HIS A 37 -7.13 -6.01 -6.66
C HIS A 37 -5.96 -5.02 -6.54
N VAL A 38 -5.39 -4.85 -5.34
CA VAL A 38 -4.18 -4.03 -5.11
C VAL A 38 -3.05 -4.51 -5.99
N LYS A 39 -2.76 -5.81 -6.01
CA LYS A 39 -1.74 -6.42 -6.87
C LYS A 39 -1.99 -6.13 -8.34
N ALA A 40 -3.22 -6.33 -8.82
CA ALA A 40 -3.57 -6.08 -10.22
C ALA A 40 -3.41 -4.60 -10.59
N ALA A 41 -3.79 -3.69 -9.69
CA ALA A 41 -3.69 -2.26 -9.92
C ALA A 41 -2.24 -1.76 -9.92
N LEU A 42 -1.39 -2.22 -9.00
CA LEU A 42 0.05 -1.92 -9.00
C LEU A 42 0.76 -2.45 -10.26
N ASN A 43 0.31 -3.59 -10.80
CA ASN A 43 0.84 -4.14 -12.05
C ASN A 43 0.47 -3.33 -13.30
N LYS A 44 -0.55 -2.48 -13.26
CA LYS A 44 -0.89 -1.61 -14.40
C LYS A 44 0.18 -0.56 -14.67
N ARG A 45 1.01 -0.22 -13.67
CA ARG A 45 2.07 0.80 -13.75
C ARG A 45 1.56 2.18 -14.21
N ASP A 46 0.28 2.42 -14.01
CA ASP A 46 -0.32 3.72 -14.22
C ASP A 46 -0.10 4.57 -12.97
N LYS A 47 0.49 5.76 -13.14
CA LYS A 47 0.93 6.62 -12.03
C LYS A 47 -0.23 6.99 -11.10
N GLU A 48 -1.36 7.42 -11.66
CA GLU A 48 -2.50 7.86 -10.87
C GLU A 48 -3.14 6.69 -10.11
N VAL A 49 -3.24 5.53 -10.77
CA VAL A 49 -3.76 4.31 -10.15
C VAL A 49 -2.84 3.85 -9.02
N VAL A 50 -1.52 3.83 -9.25
CA VAL A 50 -0.54 3.44 -8.24
C VAL A 50 -0.63 4.35 -7.03
N HIS A 51 -0.69 5.67 -7.21
CA HIS A 51 -0.79 6.62 -6.10
C HIS A 51 -2.04 6.38 -5.26
N ARG A 52 -3.21 6.28 -5.90
CA ARG A 52 -4.47 6.00 -5.19
C ARG A 52 -4.42 4.68 -4.44
N VAL A 53 -3.85 3.64 -5.05
CA VAL A 53 -3.76 2.32 -4.42
C VAL A 53 -2.80 2.32 -3.23
N LEU A 54 -1.66 3.02 -3.32
CA LEU A 54 -0.74 3.16 -2.20
C LEU A 54 -1.40 3.86 -1.01
N LEU A 55 -2.15 4.95 -1.24
CA LEU A 55 -2.93 5.62 -0.19
C LEU A 55 -3.98 4.71 0.45
N VAL A 56 -4.66 3.87 -0.35
CA VAL A 56 -5.59 2.86 0.19
C VAL A 56 -4.87 1.83 1.06
N VAL A 57 -3.68 1.37 0.64
CA VAL A 57 -2.87 0.43 1.42
C VAL A 57 -2.40 1.04 2.73
N GLN A 58 -2.00 2.32 2.72
CA GLN A 58 -1.65 3.05 3.94
C GLN A 58 -2.82 3.05 4.93
N GLN A 59 -4.02 3.46 4.49
CA GLN A 59 -5.19 3.47 5.36
C GLN A 59 -5.56 2.07 5.87
N LEU A 60 -5.46 1.05 5.02
CA LEU A 60 -5.69 -0.34 5.40
C LEU A 60 -4.74 -0.81 6.49
N ALA A 61 -3.46 -0.41 6.43
CA ALA A 61 -2.47 -0.81 7.42
C ALA A 61 -2.77 -0.25 8.82
N VAL A 62 -3.37 0.94 8.90
CA VAL A 62 -3.75 1.60 10.16
C VAL A 62 -4.97 0.92 10.81
N CYS A 63 -5.78 0.16 10.08
CA CYS A 63 -6.93 -0.56 10.62
C CYS A 63 -6.51 -1.66 11.61
N GLU A 64 -7.33 -1.86 12.66
CA GLU A 64 -7.02 -2.77 13.77
C GLU A 64 -6.85 -4.22 13.31
N GLY A 65 -5.67 -4.80 13.57
CA GLY A 65 -5.28 -6.15 13.18
C GLY A 65 -4.98 -6.36 11.68
N VAL A 66 -5.29 -5.38 10.82
CA VAL A 66 -5.06 -5.50 9.36
C VAL A 66 -3.58 -5.37 9.03
N GLY A 67 -2.84 -4.48 9.68
CA GLY A 67 -1.39 -4.35 9.51
C GLY A 67 -0.64 -5.67 9.77
N GLU A 68 -1.03 -6.41 10.80
CA GLU A 68 -0.48 -7.73 11.08
C GLU A 68 -0.80 -8.76 9.98
N ALA A 69 -2.04 -8.78 9.49
CA ALA A 69 -2.48 -9.68 8.43
C ALA A 69 -1.85 -9.35 7.06
N LEU A 70 -1.52 -8.07 6.81
CA LEU A 70 -0.82 -7.62 5.61
C LEU A 70 0.58 -8.24 5.47
N SER A 71 1.19 -8.69 6.58
CA SER A 71 2.50 -9.32 6.58
C SER A 71 2.58 -10.55 5.66
N GLU A 72 1.48 -11.30 5.48
CA GLU A 72 1.41 -12.44 4.56
C GLU A 72 1.52 -12.03 3.08
N TYR A 73 1.19 -10.78 2.76
CA TYR A 73 1.14 -10.25 1.39
C TYR A 73 2.40 -9.45 1.03
N TYR A 74 3.29 -9.17 1.98
CA TYR A 74 4.55 -8.43 1.76
C TYR A 74 5.39 -9.00 0.63
N ARG A 75 5.51 -10.33 0.54
CA ARG A 75 6.25 -11.00 -0.55
C ARG A 75 5.73 -10.66 -1.94
N THR A 76 4.46 -10.28 -2.06
CA THR A 76 3.83 -9.94 -3.35
C THR A 76 3.87 -8.44 -3.61
N ILE A 77 3.64 -7.61 -2.60
CA ILE A 77 3.50 -6.15 -2.76
C ILE A 77 4.87 -5.47 -2.80
N LEU A 78 5.78 -5.83 -1.87
CA LEU A 78 7.05 -5.13 -1.70
C LEU A 78 7.94 -5.17 -2.95
N PRO A 79 8.04 -6.30 -3.70
CA PRO A 79 8.77 -6.31 -4.96
C PRO A 79 8.16 -5.38 -6.02
N LEU A 80 6.83 -5.21 -6.02
CA LEU A 80 6.14 -4.28 -6.92
C LEU A 80 6.45 -2.84 -6.53
N CYS A 81 6.42 -2.50 -5.24
CA CYS A 81 6.85 -1.20 -4.73
C CYS A 81 8.30 -0.89 -5.12
N ASN A 82 9.21 -1.87 -5.01
CA ASN A 82 10.59 -1.68 -5.43
C ASN A 82 10.71 -1.45 -6.95
N LEU A 83 9.94 -2.20 -7.76
CA LEU A 83 9.88 -2.02 -9.20
C LEU A 83 9.38 -0.62 -9.58
N LEU A 84 8.33 -0.12 -8.92
CA LEU A 84 7.73 1.19 -9.18
C LEU A 84 8.68 2.37 -8.85
N LYS A 85 9.72 2.15 -8.02
CA LYS A 85 10.79 3.13 -7.77
C LYS A 85 11.73 3.31 -8.97
N ASP A 86 11.68 2.43 -9.98
CA ASP A 86 12.52 2.54 -11.17
C ASP A 86 12.06 3.69 -12.08
N LYS A 87 12.97 4.65 -12.29
CA LYS A 87 12.75 5.80 -13.18
C LYS A 87 12.48 5.40 -14.63
N ARG A 88 12.97 4.24 -15.07
CA ARG A 88 12.80 3.73 -16.44
C ARG A 88 11.35 3.37 -16.77
N LEU A 89 10.51 3.16 -15.76
CA LEU A 89 9.11 2.77 -15.93
C LEU A 89 8.15 3.95 -16.02
N GLY A 90 8.64 5.20 -16.00
CA GLY A 90 7.80 6.40 -16.03
C GLY A 90 7.04 6.70 -14.73
N THR A 91 7.05 5.78 -13.78
CA THR A 91 6.45 5.90 -12.43
C THR A 91 7.46 6.29 -11.35
N GLY A 92 8.77 6.23 -11.60
CA GLY A 92 9.81 6.53 -10.60
C GLY A 92 10.10 8.02 -10.35
N ASP A 93 9.12 8.92 -10.46
CA ASP A 93 9.31 10.34 -10.10
C ASP A 93 9.48 10.54 -8.58
N GLY A 94 9.94 11.73 -8.18
CA GLY A 94 10.23 12.03 -6.76
C GLY A 94 9.04 11.78 -5.85
N MET A 95 7.85 12.26 -6.26
CA MET A 95 6.61 12.08 -5.51
C MET A 95 6.23 10.61 -5.34
N THR A 96 6.35 9.77 -6.37
CA THR A 96 6.06 8.33 -6.23
C THR A 96 7.05 7.66 -5.29
N LYS A 97 8.32 8.05 -5.31
CA LYS A 97 9.33 7.49 -4.40
C LYS A 97 9.04 7.85 -2.95
N GLU A 98 8.67 9.09 -2.69
CA GLU A 98 8.25 9.57 -1.37
C GLU A 98 7.00 8.83 -0.89
N LEU A 99 5.97 8.72 -1.72
CA LEU A 99 4.74 8.00 -1.37
C LEU A 99 5.00 6.52 -1.08
N ILE A 100 5.85 5.86 -1.88
CA ILE A 100 6.22 4.45 -1.61
C ILE A 100 7.01 4.37 -0.30
N GLN A 101 7.92 5.31 -0.04
CA GLN A 101 8.69 5.34 1.21
C GLN A 101 7.77 5.48 2.43
N GLU A 102 6.86 6.44 2.42
CA GLU A 102 5.85 6.63 3.46
C GLU A 102 4.97 5.39 3.64
N THR A 103 4.56 4.75 2.53
CA THR A 103 3.79 3.51 2.60
C THR A 103 4.56 2.39 3.31
N LEU A 104 5.86 2.25 3.03
CA LEU A 104 6.69 1.23 3.67
C LEU A 104 6.87 1.49 5.17
N GLU A 105 7.01 2.76 5.56
CA GLU A 105 7.12 3.17 6.96
C GLU A 105 5.84 2.88 7.74
N ILE A 106 4.67 3.17 7.16
CA ILE A 106 3.37 2.82 7.77
C ILE A 106 3.22 1.30 7.87
N LEU A 107 3.56 0.55 6.82
CA LEU A 107 3.50 -0.92 6.88
C LEU A 107 4.42 -1.50 7.96
N GLU A 108 5.60 -0.93 8.14
CA GLU A 108 6.52 -1.31 9.22
C GLU A 108 5.94 -0.98 10.60
N ALA A 109 5.36 0.21 10.77
CA ALA A 109 4.84 0.69 12.05
C ALA A 109 3.62 -0.12 12.55
N TYR A 110 2.77 -0.61 11.64
CA TYR A 110 1.57 -1.38 11.97
C TYR A 110 1.69 -2.88 11.67
N GLY A 111 2.83 -3.31 11.14
CA GLY A 111 3.13 -4.71 10.84
C GLY A 111 3.49 -5.52 12.09
N LYS A 112 3.76 -6.82 11.89
CA LYS A 112 4.31 -7.69 12.95
C LYS A 112 5.77 -7.36 13.27
N ASP A 113 6.30 -7.94 14.35
CA ASP A 113 7.71 -7.78 14.79
C ASP A 113 8.75 -8.06 13.68
N ASP A 114 8.41 -8.93 12.71
CA ASP A 114 9.28 -9.26 11.56
C ASP A 114 9.10 -8.35 10.32
N ALA A 115 8.22 -7.34 10.39
CA ALA A 115 7.89 -6.48 9.25
C ALA A 115 9.12 -5.77 8.69
N HIS A 116 9.98 -5.23 9.56
CA HIS A 116 11.24 -4.60 9.18
C HIS A 116 12.13 -5.55 8.34
N HIS A 117 12.35 -6.78 8.83
CA HIS A 117 13.18 -7.78 8.17
C HIS A 117 12.61 -8.18 6.80
N GLN A 118 11.28 -8.33 6.69
CA GLN A 118 10.62 -8.62 5.41
C GLN A 118 10.75 -7.45 4.43
N ILE A 119 10.57 -6.22 4.90
CA ILE A 119 10.70 -5.02 4.06
C ILE A 119 12.14 -4.88 3.53
N GLN A 120 13.13 -5.01 4.41
CA GLN A 120 14.54 -4.91 4.02
C GLN A 120 14.95 -6.03 3.04
N HIS A 121 14.44 -7.25 3.24
CA HIS A 121 14.71 -8.38 2.36
C HIS A 121 14.17 -8.16 0.93
N HIS A 122 12.99 -7.55 0.80
CA HIS A 122 12.35 -7.32 -0.51
C HIS A 122 12.70 -5.96 -1.14
N VAL A 123 13.09 -4.99 -0.32
CA VAL A 123 13.44 -3.62 -0.73
C VAL A 123 14.81 -3.29 -0.12
N PRO A 124 15.92 -3.75 -0.71
CA PRO A 124 17.26 -3.60 -0.13
C PRO A 124 17.74 -2.14 0.00
N GLY A 125 17.08 -1.20 -0.68
CA GLY A 125 17.32 0.24 -0.54
C GLY A 125 16.44 0.96 0.49
N TYR A 126 15.60 0.22 1.22
CA TYR A 126 14.79 0.80 2.29
C TYR A 126 15.70 1.13 3.49
N GLN A 127 15.73 2.41 3.86
CA GLN A 127 16.36 2.87 5.09
C GLN A 127 15.25 3.19 6.06
N HIS A 128 15.28 2.55 7.23
CA HIS A 128 14.34 2.85 8.29
C HIS A 128 14.55 4.28 8.75
N CYS A 129 13.56 5.14 8.53
CA CYS A 129 13.52 6.45 9.14
C CYS A 129 12.97 6.25 10.56
N ALA A 130 13.82 5.81 11.48
CA ALA A 130 13.51 5.91 12.90
C ALA A 130 13.36 7.40 13.22
N VAL A 131 12.13 7.90 13.16
CA VAL A 131 11.77 9.09 13.91
C VAL A 131 11.90 8.71 15.38
N LYS A 132 13.03 9.14 15.95
CA LYS A 132 13.26 9.18 17.40
C LYS A 132 12.18 9.99 18.09
#